data_AF-E9HB99-F1
#
_entry.id   AF-E9HB99-F1
#
_cell.length_a   1.000
_cell.length_b   1.000
_cell.length_c   1.000
_cell.angle_alpha   90.00
_cell.angle_beta   90.00
_cell.angle_gamma   90.00
#
_symmetry.space_group_name_H-M   'P 1'
#
loop_
_entity.id
_entity.type
_entity.pdbx_description
1 polymer ?
#
loop_
_entity_poly.entity_id
_entity_poly.type
_entity_poly.pdbx_seq_one_letter_code
_entity_poly.pdbx_strand_id
1 'polypeptide(L)'
;FLKPDHPRKYKGPKLPHHLTVFIQLATGLEYIHSKNFIHRDIKPANVLISVDSDGLVTIKWADFGLSRLVNERGTCTLSGIKGTMNWFAPELLRSIERDDVELGRGTVKSDIFAL
;
A
#
# COMPACT_ATOMS: atom_id res chain seq x y z
N PHE A 1 -1.10 9.10 -18.84
CA PHE A 1 -2.13 8.05 -18.66
C PHE A 1 -1.94 6.96 -19.72
N LEU A 2 -2.23 5.69 -19.39
CA LEU A 2 -2.10 4.59 -20.35
C LEU A 2 -2.95 4.83 -21.60
N LYS A 3 -2.38 4.51 -22.78
CA LYS A 3 -3.06 4.58 -24.08
C LYS A 3 -4.31 3.68 -24.09
N PRO A 4 -5.34 3.99 -24.90
CA PRO A 4 -6.60 3.23 -24.93
C PRO A 4 -6.44 1.73 -25.23
N ASP A 5 -5.46 1.39 -26.06
CA ASP A 5 -5.12 0.04 -26.53
C ASP A 5 -4.18 -0.73 -25.58
N HIS A 6 -3.69 -0.09 -24.51
CA HIS A 6 -2.72 -0.72 -23.62
C HIS A 6 -3.34 -1.91 -22.87
N PRO A 7 -2.66 -3.09 -22.80
CA PRO A 7 -3.25 -4.31 -22.21
C PRO A 7 -3.59 -4.17 -20.73
N ARG A 8 -2.87 -3.30 -20.00
CA ARG A 8 -3.14 -2.98 -18.58
C ARG A 8 -4.08 -1.79 -18.37
N LYS A 9 -4.69 -1.25 -19.44
CA LYS A 9 -5.69 -0.19 -19.30
C LYS A 9 -6.94 -0.80 -18.67
N TYR A 10 -7.44 -0.20 -17.59
CA TYR A 10 -8.72 -0.59 -17.00
C TYR A 10 -9.86 -0.38 -18.02
N LYS A 11 -10.64 -1.44 -18.27
CA LYS A 11 -11.77 -1.47 -19.21
C LYS A 11 -13.12 -1.69 -18.53
N GLY A 12 -13.16 -1.66 -17.19
CA GLY A 12 -14.41 -1.83 -16.44
C GLY A 12 -15.28 -0.57 -16.43
N PRO A 13 -16.39 -0.57 -15.69
CA PRO A 13 -17.28 0.58 -15.57
C PRO A 13 -16.55 1.79 -14.99
N LYS A 14 -17.12 2.98 -15.20
CA LYS A 14 -16.61 4.24 -14.66
C LYS A 14 -16.36 4.09 -13.16
N LEU A 15 -15.12 4.37 -12.74
CA LEU A 15 -14.76 4.33 -11.33
C LEU A 15 -15.52 5.41 -10.54
N PRO A 16 -15.74 5.19 -9.23
CA PRO A 16 -16.26 6.21 -8.34
C PRO A 16 -15.41 7.48 -8.35
N HIS A 17 -15.93 8.54 -7.75
CA HIS A 17 -15.16 9.75 -7.51
C HIS A 17 -13.86 9.42 -6.77
N HIS A 18 -12.76 10.09 -7.11
CA HIS A 18 -11.43 9.79 -6.55
C HIS A 18 -11.42 9.83 -5.01
N LEU A 19 -12.21 10.70 -4.38
CA LEU A 19 -12.38 10.73 -2.93
C LEU A 19 -12.99 9.43 -2.39
N THR A 20 -13.99 8.85 -3.06
CA THR A 20 -14.58 7.56 -2.68
C THR A 20 -13.55 6.44 -2.80
N VAL A 21 -12.70 6.48 -3.84
CA VAL A 21 -11.59 5.54 -4.00
C VAL A 21 -10.59 5.67 -2.84
N PHE A 22 -10.16 6.89 -2.53
CA PHE A 22 -9.23 7.17 -1.45
C PHE A 22 -9.78 6.77 -0.09
N ILE A 23 -11.07 7.01 0.18
CA ILE A 23 -11.72 6.57 1.41
C ILE A 23 -11.67 5.04 1.54
N GLN A 24 -11.99 4.29 0.48
CA GLN A 24 -11.90 2.82 0.52
C GLN A 24 -10.47 2.33 0.80
N LEU A 25 -9.47 2.94 0.16
CA LEU A 25 -8.06 2.61 0.38
C LEU A 25 -7.60 2.96 1.80
N ALA A 26 -7.98 4.14 2.31
CA ALA A 26 -7.65 4.57 3.67
C ALA A 26 -8.31 3.68 4.73
N THR A 27 -9.59 3.36 4.58
CA THR A 27 -10.30 2.42 5.47
C THR A 27 -9.70 1.03 5.42
N GLY A 28 -9.31 0.55 4.22
CA GLY A 28 -8.61 -0.72 4.09
C GLY A 28 -7.26 -0.72 4.81
N LEU A 29 -6.51 0.38 4.73
CA LEU A 29 -5.21 0.52 5.39
C LEU A 29 -5.36 0.63 6.92
N GLU A 30 -6.32 1.42 7.39
CA GLU A 30 -6.71 1.51 8.80
C GLU A 30 -7.07 0.14 9.35
N TYR A 31 -7.83 -0.67 8.61
CA TYR A 31 -8.15 -2.03 9.02
C TYR A 31 -6.89 -2.88 9.22
N ILE A 32 -5.93 -2.84 8.28
CA ILE A 32 -4.65 -3.57 8.39
C ILE A 32 -3.91 -3.15 9.66
N HIS A 33 -3.81 -1.83 9.90
CA HIS A 33 -3.12 -1.27 11.06
C HIS A 33 -3.82 -1.62 12.37
N SER A 34 -5.16 -1.67 12.39
CA SER A 34 -5.96 -2.08 13.56
C SER A 34 -5.73 -3.54 13.97
N LYS A 35 -5.21 -4.37 13.06
CA LYS A 35 -4.80 -5.77 13.32
C LYS A 35 -3.34 -5.88 13.75
N ASN A 36 -2.68 -4.77 14.07
CA ASN A 36 -1.25 -4.70 14.37
C ASN A 36 -0.38 -5.21 13.22
N PHE A 37 -0.80 -5.00 11.97
CA PHE A 37 0.01 -5.28 10.79
C PHE A 37 0.43 -3.99 10.09
N ILE A 38 1.57 -4.05 9.40
CA ILE A 38 1.95 -3.11 8.35
C ILE A 38 2.06 -3.85 7.03
N HIS A 39 1.75 -3.19 5.93
CA HIS A 39 1.73 -3.77 4.59
C HIS A 39 3.11 -3.74 3.92
N ARG A 40 3.84 -2.62 4.04
CA ARG A 40 5.21 -2.41 3.52
C ARG A 40 5.39 -2.41 2.00
N ASP A 41 4.31 -2.47 1.23
CA ASP A 41 4.36 -2.35 -0.24
C ASP A 41 3.08 -1.70 -0.76
N ILE A 42 2.68 -0.60 -0.12
CA ILE A 42 1.57 0.25 -0.54
C ILE A 42 1.94 0.91 -1.87
N LYS A 43 1.19 0.59 -2.92
CA LYS A 43 1.35 1.12 -4.28
C LYS A 43 0.12 0.83 -5.15
N PRO A 44 -0.11 1.58 -6.24
CA PRO A 44 -1.23 1.34 -7.15
C PRO A 44 -1.27 -0.06 -7.77
N ALA A 45 -0.12 -0.71 -7.95
CA ALA A 45 -0.06 -2.08 -8.49
C ALA A 45 -0.66 -3.14 -7.54
N ASN A 46 -0.80 -2.81 -6.26
CA ASN A 46 -1.36 -3.68 -5.22
C ASN A 46 -2.82 -3.32 -4.87
N VAL A 47 -3.48 -2.54 -5.73
CA VAL A 47 -4.89 -2.19 -5.59
C VAL A 47 -5.72 -3.08 -6.51
N LEU A 48 -6.64 -3.84 -5.93
CA LEU A 48 -7.63 -4.62 -6.66
C LEU A 48 -8.94 -3.86 -6.78
N ILE A 49 -9.59 -4.02 -7.93
CA ILE A 49 -10.89 -3.42 -8.25
C ILE A 49 -11.85 -4.56 -8.56
N SER A 50 -12.93 -4.66 -7.80
CA SER A 50 -14.03 -5.59 -8.02
C SER A 50 -15.29 -4.81 -8.38
N VAL A 51 -16.09 -5.34 -9.29
CA VAL A 51 -17.39 -4.79 -9.67
C VAL A 51 -18.40 -5.92 -9.56
N ASP A 52 -19.45 -5.72 -8.76
CA ASP A 52 -20.52 -6.70 -8.65
C ASP A 52 -21.56 -6.56 -9.77
N SER A 53 -22.61 -7.39 -9.72
CA SER A 53 -23.70 -7.40 -10.70
C SER A 53 -24.50 -6.11 -10.74
N ASP A 54 -24.53 -5.35 -9.65
CA ASP A 54 -25.26 -4.09 -9.52
C ASP A 54 -24.40 -2.89 -9.93
N GLY A 55 -23.15 -3.14 -10.35
CA GLY A 55 -22.19 -2.12 -10.77
C GLY A 55 -21.48 -1.42 -9.62
N LEU A 56 -21.59 -1.92 -8.39
CA LEU A 56 -20.89 -1.36 -7.23
C LEU A 56 -19.40 -1.69 -7.31
N VAL A 57 -18.58 -0.65 -7.29
CA VAL A 57 -17.12 -0.76 -7.36
C VAL A 57 -16.51 -0.83 -5.96
N THR A 58 -15.90 -1.97 -5.65
CA THR A 58 -15.16 -2.21 -4.41
C THR A 58 -13.65 -2.23 -4.67
N ILE A 59 -12.90 -1.53 -3.83
CA ILE A 59 -11.44 -1.35 -3.96
C ILE A 59 -10.77 -1.90 -2.70
N LYS A 60 -9.73 -2.73 -2.88
CA LYS A 60 -9.05 -3.43 -1.78
C LYS A 60 -7.53 -3.47 -1.98
N TRP A 61 -6.80 -3.45 -0.87
CA TRP A 61 -5.37 -3.78 -0.85
C TRP A 61 -5.14 -5.26 -1.08
N ALA A 62 -4.04 -5.58 -1.74
CA ALA A 62 -3.58 -6.94 -2.02
C ALA A 62 -2.06 -7.04 -1.87
N ASP A 63 -1.54 -8.27 -2.00
CA ASP A 63 -0.12 -8.60 -1.87
C ASP A 63 0.46 -8.34 -0.47
N PHE A 64 0.09 -9.23 0.46
CA PHE A 64 0.57 -9.22 1.83
C PHE A 64 1.91 -9.95 2.01
N GLY A 65 2.66 -10.25 0.94
CA GLY A 65 3.90 -11.03 1.01
C GLY A 65 4.99 -10.37 1.86
N LEU A 66 4.97 -9.04 1.93
CA LEU A 66 5.89 -8.23 2.73
C LEU A 66 5.30 -7.80 4.07
N SER A 67 4.04 -8.09 4.35
CA SER A 67 3.35 -7.63 5.54
C SER A 67 3.94 -8.21 6.82
N ARG A 68 3.98 -7.43 7.90
CA ARG A 68 4.57 -7.85 9.19
C ARG A 68 3.74 -7.38 10.36
N LEU A 69 3.75 -8.18 11.43
CA LEU A 69 3.21 -7.78 12.72
C LEU A 69 4.08 -6.66 13.31
N VAL A 70 3.44 -5.67 13.94
CA VAL A 70 4.10 -4.58 14.65
C VAL A 70 3.83 -4.66 16.15
N ASN A 71 4.76 -4.13 16.93
CA ASN A 71 4.59 -3.93 18.37
C ASN A 71 3.65 -2.75 18.67
N GLU A 72 3.36 -2.50 19.95
CA GLU A 72 2.54 -1.39 20.43
C GLU A 72 3.02 0.00 19.96
N ARG A 73 4.29 0.12 19.55
CA ARG A 73 4.87 1.36 19.01
C ARG A 73 4.68 1.50 17.49
N GLY A 74 3.97 0.58 16.84
CA GLY A 74 3.74 0.59 15.39
C GLY A 74 4.98 0.25 14.55
N THR A 75 5.96 -0.45 15.15
CA THR A 75 7.23 -0.85 14.51
C THR A 75 7.38 -2.37 14.45
N CYS A 76 8.02 -2.90 13.41
CA CYS A 76 8.31 -4.33 13.29
C CYS A 76 9.77 -4.67 13.66
N THR A 77 10.07 -5.96 13.80
CA THR A 77 11.46 -6.44 13.97
C THR A 77 12.32 -6.11 12.75
N LEU A 78 13.63 -5.99 12.97
CA LEU A 78 14.65 -5.80 11.93
C LEU A 78 14.48 -6.90 10.88
N SER A 79 14.00 -6.50 9.70
CA SER A 79 13.78 -7.39 8.56
C SER A 79 14.27 -6.77 7.25
N GLY A 80 15.11 -5.74 7.41
CA GLY A 80 15.62 -4.85 6.39
C GLY A 80 14.54 -4.08 5.64
N ILE A 81 14.99 -3.25 4.71
CA ILE A 81 14.13 -2.45 3.84
C ILE A 81 13.55 -3.33 2.73
N LYS A 82 12.22 -3.28 2.53
CA LYS A 82 11.47 -4.06 1.55
C LYS A 82 10.37 -3.20 0.95
N GLY A 83 9.91 -3.57 -0.24
CA GLY A 83 8.86 -2.89 -0.99
C GLY A 83 9.43 -2.17 -2.21
N THR A 84 8.60 -1.34 -2.83
CA THR A 84 8.93 -0.65 -4.07
C THR A 84 9.49 0.76 -3.81
N MET A 85 10.75 1.00 -4.17
CA MET A 85 11.51 2.22 -3.82
C MET A 85 10.80 3.54 -4.10
N ASN A 86 10.06 3.65 -5.21
CA ASN A 86 9.33 4.88 -5.57
C ASN A 86 8.21 5.26 -4.58
N TRP A 87 7.81 4.33 -3.70
CA TRP A 87 6.77 4.50 -2.70
C TRP A 87 7.34 4.51 -1.28
N PHE A 88 8.66 4.58 -1.13
CA PHE A 88 9.29 4.61 0.18
C PHE A 88 9.10 5.94 0.88
N ALA A 89 8.76 5.85 2.16
CA ALA A 89 8.82 6.96 3.08
C ALA A 89 10.28 7.45 3.26
N PRO A 90 10.48 8.74 3.55
CA PRO A 90 11.81 9.34 3.55
C PRO A 90 12.74 8.74 4.63
N GLU A 91 12.19 8.20 5.72
CA GLU A 91 12.97 7.46 6.72
C GLU A 91 13.55 6.14 6.21
N LEU A 92 12.88 5.48 5.26
CA LEU A 92 13.42 4.28 4.61
C LEU A 92 14.56 4.66 3.67
N LEU A 93 14.38 5.71 2.86
CA LEU A 93 15.43 6.20 1.95
C LEU A 93 16.70 6.60 2.70
N ARG A 94 16.58 7.36 3.80
CA ARG A 94 17.72 7.73 4.65
C ARG A 94 18.44 6.53 5.27
N SER A 95 17.73 5.44 5.52
CA SER A 95 18.33 4.21 6.04
C SER A 95 19.11 3.46 4.96
N ILE A 96 18.71 3.56 3.69
CA ILE A 96 19.48 3.04 2.54
C ILE A 96 20.76 3.86 2.36
N GLU A 97 20.67 5.19 2.39
CA GLU A 97 21.83 6.09 2.19
C GLU A 97 22.95 5.89 3.22
N ARG A 98 22.61 5.42 4.41
CA ARG A 98 23.55 5.19 5.52
C ARG A 98 24.14 3.77 5.54
N ASP A 99 23.82 2.93 4.55
CA ASP A 99 24.08 1.48 4.54
C ASP A 99 23.50 0.73 5.75
N ASP A 100 22.57 1.36 6.47
CA ASP A 100 21.82 0.83 7.61
C ASP A 100 20.62 -0.01 7.13
N VAL A 101 20.80 -0.76 6.03
CA VAL A 101 19.70 -1.45 5.34
C VAL A 101 19.08 -2.54 6.22
N GLU A 102 19.87 -3.16 7.11
CA GLU A 102 19.37 -4.13 8.10
C GLU A 102 18.57 -3.46 9.22
N LEU A 103 18.86 -2.17 9.49
CA LEU A 103 18.21 -1.33 10.51
C LEU A 103 16.91 -0.69 10.06
N GLY A 104 16.71 -0.57 8.74
CA GLY A 104 15.47 -0.02 8.18
C GLY A 104 14.25 -0.88 8.55
N ARG A 105 13.29 -0.27 9.24
CA ARG A 105 12.05 -0.91 9.69
C ARG A 105 10.87 -0.25 9.01
N GLY A 106 10.00 -1.06 8.42
CA GLY A 106 8.66 -0.60 8.04
C GLY A 106 7.88 -0.21 9.29
N THR A 107 7.06 0.82 9.18
CA THR A 107 6.19 1.32 10.24
C THR A 107 4.79 1.62 9.72
N VAL A 108 3.85 1.82 10.63
CA VAL A 108 2.52 2.36 10.29
C VAL A 108 2.65 3.71 9.55
N LYS A 109 3.61 4.55 9.95
CA LYS A 109 3.83 5.87 9.33
C LYS A 109 4.38 5.75 7.91
N SER A 110 5.21 4.75 7.63
CA SER A 110 5.73 4.53 6.28
C SER A 110 4.64 4.06 5.32
N ASP A 111 3.70 3.23 5.79
CA ASP A 111 2.53 2.84 4.99
C ASP A 111 1.62 4.05 4.72
N ILE A 112 1.39 4.90 5.73
CA ILE A 112 0.56 6.12 5.60
C ILE A 112 1.19 7.12 4.62
N PHE A 113 2.51 7.26 4.62
CA PHE A 113 3.20 8.12 3.65
C PHE A 113 3.00 7.66 2.20
N ALA A 114 2.95 6.34 2.00
CA ALA A 114 2.83 5.74 0.67
C ALA A 114 1.40 5.74 0.10
N LEU A 115 0.38 5.91 0.96
CA LEU A 115 -1.03 6.04 0.60
C LEU A 115 -1.30 7.39 -0.08
#